data_AF-A0A077PMY2-F1
#
_entry.id   AF-A0A077PMY2-F1
#
_cell.length_a   1.000
_cell.length_b   1.000
_cell.length_c   1.000
_cell.angle_alpha   90.00
_cell.angle_beta   90.00
_cell.angle_gamma   90.00
#
_symmetry.space_group_name_H-M   'P 1'
#
loop_
_entity.id
_entity.type
_entity.pdbx_description
1 polymer ?
#
loop_
_entity_poly.entity_id
_entity_poly.type
_entity_poly.pdbx_seq_one_letter_code
_entity_poly.pdbx_strand_id
1 'polypeptide(L)' 'MKRYMITGSATLSFPDGRDVQLSPGIHPFEDVVTQHWAFNHYATPLDDPEQRDDKKGKANGKKQSSADS' A
#
# COMPACT_ATOMS: atom_id res chain seq x y z
N MET A 1 -10.95 9.88 12.07
CA MET A 1 -10.22 9.87 10.78
C MET A 1 -8.75 9.90 11.07
N LYS A 2 -8.01 8.86 10.67
CA LYS A 2 -6.57 8.75 10.93
C LYS A 2 -5.78 9.28 9.74
N ARG A 3 -4.66 9.95 10.00
CA ARG A 3 -3.77 10.48 8.96
C ARG A 3 -2.67 9.47 8.67
N TYR A 4 -2.45 9.23 7.39
CA TYR A 4 -1.39 8.35 6.91
C TYR A 4 -0.51 9.08 5.91
N MET A 5 0.78 8.75 5.98
CA MET A 5 1.76 9.16 4.98
C MET A 5 1.92 8.04 3.97
N ILE A 6 1.59 8.35 2.72
CA ILE A 6 1.79 7.47 1.58
C ILE A 6 3.19 7.72 1.01
N THR A 7 4.00 6.67 0.91
CA THR A 7 5.38 6.76 0.39
C THR A 7 5.48 6.44 -1.10
N GLY A 8 4.45 5.82 -1.70
CA GLY A 8 4.42 5.47 -3.12
C GLY A 8 3.02 5.50 -3.70
N SER A 9 2.92 5.57 -5.04
CA SER A 9 1.63 5.51 -5.73
C SER A 9 1.16 4.07 -5.92
N ALA A 10 -0.06 3.76 -5.51
CA ALA A 10 -0.66 2.43 -5.70
C ALA A 10 -2.18 2.56 -5.88
N THR A 11 -2.79 1.65 -6.63
CA THR A 11 -4.25 1.56 -6.75
C THR A 11 -4.73 0.36 -5.94
N LEU A 12 -5.62 0.62 -4.97
CA LEU A 12 -6.26 -0.41 -4.15
C LEU A 12 -7.60 -0.77 -4.77
N SER A 13 -7.73 -2.00 -5.25
CA SER A 13 -9.00 -2.53 -5.75
C SER A 13 -9.74 -3.26 -4.64
N PHE A 14 -10.91 -2.74 -4.30
CA PHE A 14 -11.79 -3.29 -3.26
C PHE A 14 -12.78 -4.30 -3.85
N PRO A 15 -13.23 -5.30 -3.07
CA PRO A 15 -14.21 -6.28 -3.51
C PRO A 15 -15.59 -5.67 -3.86
N ASP A 16 -15.90 -4.48 -3.35
CA ASP A 16 -17.07 -3.68 -3.74
C ASP A 16 -16.98 -3.11 -5.17
N GLY A 17 -15.90 -3.36 -5.90
CA GLY A 17 -15.66 -2.81 -7.24
C GLY A 17 -15.21 -1.35 -7.24
N ARG A 18 -14.77 -0.84 -6.09
CA ARG A 18 -14.19 0.50 -5.95
C ARG A 18 -12.67 0.42 -6.08
N ASP A 19 -12.08 1.37 -6.79
CA ASP A 19 -10.63 1.54 -6.87
C ASP A 19 -10.23 2.85 -6.18
N VAL A 20 -9.35 2.76 -5.18
CA VAL A 20 -8.80 3.93 -4.48
C VAL A 20 -7.36 4.12 -4.89
N GLN A 21 -7.07 5.26 -5.52
CA GLN A 21 -5.71 5.63 -5.87
C GLN A 21 -5.02 6.30 -4.68
N LEU A 22 -3.96 5.68 -4.20
CA LEU A 22 -3.03 6.25 -3.24
C LEU A 22 -2.03 7.13 -3.99
N SER A 23 -1.94 8.38 -3.57
CA SER A 23 -0.94 9.34 -4.05
C SER A 23 0.04 9.62 -2.92
N PRO A 24 1.35 9.75 -3.22
CA PRO A 24 2.35 10.06 -2.20
C PRO A 24 2.05 11.40 -1.53
N GLY A 25 2.07 11.42 -0.20
CA GLY A 25 1.64 12.57 0.59
C GLY A 25 0.94 12.18 1.89
N ILE A 26 0.56 13.18 2.70
CA ILE A 26 -0.19 12.96 3.94
C ILE A 26 -1.67 13.16 3.64
N HIS A 27 -2.45 12.10 3.78
CA HIS A 27 -3.88 12.14 3.53
C HIS A 27 -4.65 11.49 4.69
N PRO A 28 -5.84 12.03 5.02
CA PRO A 28 -6.77 11.36 5.92
C PRO A 28 -7.45 10.20 5.17
N PHE A 29 -7.52 9.04 5.80
CA PHE A 29 -8.23 7.88 5.26
C PHE A 29 -9.25 7.35 6.26
N GLU A 30 -10.30 6.72 5.74
CA GLU A 30 -11.33 6.03 6.51
C GLU A 30 -10.85 4.63 6.90
N ASP A 31 -11.40 4.08 8.00
CA ASP A 31 -11.03 2.77 8.53
C ASP A 31 -11.11 1.64 7.48
N VAL A 32 -12.11 1.69 6.59
CA VAL A 32 -12.29 0.70 5.51
C VAL A 32 -11.06 0.63 4.59
N VAL A 33 -10.45 1.77 4.29
CA VAL A 33 -9.23 1.85 3.47
C VAL A 33 -8.03 1.33 4.26
N THR A 34 -7.97 1.65 5.56
CA THR A 34 -6.85 1.24 6.43
C THR A 34 -6.83 -0.25 6.75
N GLN A 35 -8.00 -0.92 6.71
CA GLN A 35 -8.12 -2.36 6.86
C GLN A 35 -7.71 -3.13 5.60
N HIS A 36 -7.44 -2.45 4.49
CA HIS A 36 -7.04 -3.10 3.26
C HIS A 36 -5.59 -3.63 3.38
N TRP A 37 -5.40 -4.91 3.08
CA TRP A 37 -4.10 -5.60 3.23
C TRP A 37 -2.96 -4.89 2.48
N ALA A 38 -3.23 -4.36 1.28
CA ALA A 38 -2.23 -3.62 0.50
C ALA A 38 -2.05 -2.16 0.96
N PHE A 39 -3.00 -1.57 1.71
CA PHE A 39 -2.84 -0.19 2.20
C PHE A 39 -1.68 -0.08 3.19
N ASN A 40 -1.58 -1.05 4.12
CA ASN A 40 -0.53 -1.07 5.14
C ASN A 40 0.90 -1.25 4.56
N HIS A 41 1.03 -1.63 3.29
CA HIS A 41 2.32 -1.70 2.59
C HIS A 41 2.80 -0.35 2.05
N TYR A 42 1.87 0.56 1.71
CA TYR A 42 2.19 1.86 1.10
C TYR A 42 1.95 3.05 2.04
N ALA A 43 1.19 2.83 3.11
CA ALA A 43 0.77 3.84 4.08
C ALA A 43 1.46 3.63 5.43
N THR A 44 2.00 4.70 6.00
CA THR A 44 2.56 4.72 7.35
C THR A 44 1.65 5.56 8.25
N PRO A 45 1.15 5.02 9.38
CA PRO A 45 0.33 5.80 10.31
C PRO A 45 1.17 6.92 10.94
N LEU A 46 0.66 8.15 10.94
CA LEU A 46 1.29 9.28 11.63
C LEU A 46 0.79 9.46 13.07
N ASP A 47 -0.42 8.97 13.36
CA ASP A 47 -1.11 9.16 14.63
C ASP A 47 -0.99 7.94 15.57
N ASP A 48 -0.38 6.83 15.14
CA ASP A 48 -0.16 5.63 15.96
C ASP A 48 1.36 5.45 16.21
N PRO A 49 1.87 5.64 17.43
CA PRO A 49 3.29 5.46 17.76
C PRO A 49 3.73 3.98 17.84
N GLU A 50 2.84 3.03 17.56
CA GLU A 50 3.12 1.59 17.59
C GLU A 50 2.95 0.95 16.21
N GLN A 51 4.00 1.02 15.39
CA GLN A 51 4.52 -0.13 14.62
C GLN A 51 5.75 0.31 13.82
N ARG A 52 6.90 0.17 14.49
CA ARG A 52 8.18 0.02 13.83
C ARG A 52 8.21 -1.33 13.13
N ASP A 53 8.90 -1.34 11.98
CA ASP A 53 9.51 -2.50 11.34
C ASP A 53 8.59 -3.68 11.00
N ASP A 54 8.22 -3.80 9.72
CA ASP A 54 8.54 -5.03 8.97
C ASP A 54 8.13 -4.92 7.48
N LYS A 55 9.00 -5.44 6.61
CA LYS A 55 8.81 -5.75 5.17
C LYS A 55 9.09 -4.66 4.13
N LYS A 56 10.39 -4.43 3.98
CA LYS A 56 11.11 -4.66 2.72
C LYS A 56 10.51 -5.83 1.90
N GLY A 57 10.10 -5.56 0.65
CA GLY A 57 9.80 -6.55 -0.40
C GLY A 57 8.41 -6.37 -1.02
N LYS A 58 8.26 -6.17 -2.34
CA LYS A 58 8.95 -6.89 -3.41
C LYS A 58 9.23 -6.01 -4.62
N ALA A 59 10.49 -6.07 -5.04
CA ALA A 59 10.89 -5.75 -6.40
C ALA A 59 10.11 -6.64 -7.38
N ASN A 60 9.36 -5.97 -8.26
CA ASN A 60 9.33 -6.20 -9.69
C ASN A 60 9.42 -7.67 -10.14
N GLY A 61 8.27 -8.32 -10.25
CA GLY A 61 8.11 -9.56 -11.01
C GLY A 61 8.24 -9.29 -12.51
N LYS A 62 9.46 -9.09 -13.00
CA LYS A 62 9.74 -9.14 -14.44
C LYS A 62 10.14 -10.56 -14.80
N LYS A 63 9.13 -11.36 -15.18
CA LYS A 63 9.30 -12.60 -15.95
C LYS A 63 10.17 -12.27 -17.19
N GLN A 64 11.40 -12.76 -17.20
CA GLN A 64 12.17 -13.03 -18.42
C GLN A 64 12.26 -14.57 -18.43
N SER A 65 11.55 -15.30 -19.30
CA SER A 65 11.87 -15.49 -20.74
C SER A 65 13.34 -15.86 -20.88
N SER A 66 13.79 -16.99 -21.39
CA SER A 66 13.21 -18.16 -22.07
C SER A 66 14.31 -19.24 -22.09
N ALA A 67 13.91 -20.51 -22.23
CA ALA A 67 14.50 -21.61 -23.02
C ALA A 67 16.03 -21.82 -23.19
N ASP A 68 16.36 -23.10 -23.43
CA ASP A 68 17.59 -23.68 -24.03
C ASP A 68 18.67 -24.11 -23.02
N SER A 69 19.17 -25.36 -22.97
CA SER A 69 19.13 -26.53 -23.87
C SER A 69 19.34 -27.81 -23.04
#